data_AF-A0A954EK12-F1
#
_entry.id   AF-A0A954EK12-F1
#
_cell.length_a   1.000
_cell.length_b   1.000
_cell.length_c   1.000
_cell.angle_alpha   90.00
_cell.angle_beta   90.00
_cell.angle_gamma   90.00
#
_symmetry.space_group_name_H-M   'P 1'
#
loop_
_entity.id
_entity.type
_entity.pdbx_description
1 polymer ?
#
loop_
_entity_poly.entity_id
_entity_poly.type
_entity_poly.pdbx_seq_one_letter_code
_entity_poly.pdbx_strand_id
1 'polypeptide(L)'
;MTTLPLNCNNCGAPLPVPESTRYLTCQFCHTQLEVVRDGNAAFTKVLDALQERTEQISADVRRLELKNELLTLEHNWDRESERLKLRNKHGGTYEPSAALAVFVIAVGIVMGVGMGTYFSPLFGFLALVVGVASGIHQLMAASAFDAASKRYQQRKQQLQREINELT
;
A
#
# COMPACT_ATOMS: atom_id res chain seq x y z
N MET A 1 54.16 26.57 -10.50
CA MET A 1 52.78 26.13 -10.80
C MET A 1 51.90 27.36 -10.68
N THR A 2 51.36 27.85 -11.80
CA THR A 2 50.51 29.06 -11.81
C THR A 2 49.11 28.67 -11.35
N THR A 3 48.61 29.33 -10.31
CA THR A 3 47.24 29.13 -9.79
C THR A 3 46.39 30.35 -10.14
N LEU A 4 45.21 30.12 -10.67
CA LEU A 4 44.23 31.15 -10.99
C LEU A 4 43.25 31.28 -9.82
N PRO A 5 43.12 32.47 -9.19
CA PRO A 5 42.11 32.68 -8.16
C PRO A 5 40.73 32.79 -8.80
N LEU A 6 39.84 31.85 -8.48
CA LEU A 6 38.43 31.89 -8.88
C LEU A 6 37.54 31.88 -7.64
N ASN A 7 36.35 32.47 -7.74
CA ASN A 7 35.36 32.36 -6.68
C ASN A 7 34.41 31.19 -6.98
N CYS A 8 33.99 30.51 -5.92
CA CYS A 8 32.92 29.54 -5.98
C CYS A 8 31.62 30.25 -6.36
N ASN A 9 30.98 29.85 -7.45
CA ASN A 9 29.72 30.44 -7.89
C ASN A 9 28.52 30.07 -6.98
N ASN A 10 28.67 29.09 -6.07
CA ASN A 10 27.64 28.72 -5.11
C ASN A 10 27.75 29.48 -3.77
N CYS A 11 28.95 29.58 -3.19
CA CYS A 11 29.15 30.14 -1.84
C CYS A 11 30.09 31.34 -1.76
N GLY A 12 30.68 31.79 -2.87
CA GLY A 12 31.59 32.94 -2.92
C GLY A 12 33.01 32.70 -2.37
N ALA A 13 33.31 31.49 -1.87
CA ALA A 13 34.63 31.19 -1.31
C ALA A 13 35.75 31.28 -2.37
N PRO A 14 36.94 31.79 -2.01
CA PRO A 14 38.09 31.85 -2.91
C PRO A 14 38.69 30.45 -3.12
N LEU A 15 38.91 30.09 -4.37
CA LEU A 15 39.40 28.80 -4.81
C LEU A 15 40.69 29.00 -5.63
N PRO A 16 41.85 28.53 -5.13
CA PRO A 16 43.07 28.50 -5.92
C PRO A 16 43.01 27.31 -6.89
N VAL A 17 42.79 27.60 -8.18
CA VAL A 17 42.60 26.56 -9.21
C VAL A 17 43.83 26.46 -10.11
N PRO A 18 44.44 25.27 -10.30
CA PRO A 18 45.48 25.08 -11.31
C PRO A 18 44.95 25.33 -12.73
N GLU A 19 45.80 25.88 -13.62
CA GLU A 19 45.39 26.19 -14.99
C GLU A 19 44.88 24.97 -15.78
N SER A 20 45.36 23.77 -15.46
CA SER A 20 44.98 22.51 -16.13
C SER A 20 43.70 21.87 -15.58
N THR A 21 43.12 22.37 -14.50
CA THR A 21 41.98 21.71 -13.83
C THR A 21 40.65 22.09 -14.50
N ARG A 22 39.89 21.08 -14.96
CA ARG A 22 38.56 21.26 -15.55
C ARG A 22 37.42 21.12 -14.54
N TYR A 23 37.54 20.21 -13.59
CA TYR A 23 36.55 19.96 -12.54
C TYR A 23 37.21 20.06 -11.17
N LEU A 24 36.52 20.66 -10.21
CA LEU A 24 36.96 20.76 -8.82
C LEU A 24 35.78 20.67 -7.86
N THR A 25 36.05 20.27 -6.63
CA THR A 25 35.05 20.31 -5.55
C THR A 25 35.42 21.43 -4.58
N CYS A 26 34.48 22.33 -4.29
CA CYS A 26 34.70 23.38 -3.30
C CYS A 26 34.84 22.75 -1.91
N GLN A 27 35.91 23.07 -1.17
CA GLN A 27 36.09 22.52 0.18
C GLN A 27 35.17 23.15 1.24
N PHE A 28 34.55 24.30 0.95
CA PHE A 28 33.67 25.00 1.89
C PHE A 28 32.21 24.55 1.81
N CYS A 29 31.66 24.42 0.59
CA CYS A 29 30.26 24.01 0.38
C CYS A 29 30.11 22.61 -0.22
N HIS A 30 31.23 21.91 -0.45
CA HIS A 30 31.28 20.58 -1.05
C HIS A 30 30.62 20.45 -2.43
N THR A 31 30.31 21.56 -3.09
CA THR A 31 29.70 21.57 -4.42
C THR A 31 30.73 21.25 -5.49
N GLN A 32 30.36 20.38 -6.43
CA GLN A 32 31.19 20.04 -7.59
C GLN A 32 30.99 21.10 -8.68
N LEU A 33 32.10 21.63 -9.19
CA LEU A 33 32.14 22.79 -10.08
C LEU A 33 32.94 22.45 -11.34
N GLU A 34 32.45 22.87 -12.51
CA GLU A 34 33.21 22.93 -13.75
C GLU A 34 33.84 24.32 -13.90
N VAL A 35 35.10 24.37 -14.30
CA VAL A 35 35.83 25.61 -14.58
C VAL A 35 35.73 25.91 -16.06
N VAL A 36 34.89 26.88 -16.42
CA VAL A 36 34.71 27.35 -17.79
C VAL A 36 35.67 28.52 -18.02
N ARG A 37 36.47 28.42 -19.08
CA ARG A 37 37.44 29.45 -19.49
C ARG A 37 37.04 29.90 -20.89
N ASP A 38 36.64 31.16 -21.02
CA ASP A 38 36.25 31.76 -22.30
C ASP A 38 36.99 33.08 -22.50
N GLY A 39 37.95 33.08 -23.43
CA GLY A 39 38.77 34.23 -23.80
C GLY A 39 39.41 34.93 -22.59
N ASN A 40 38.80 36.04 -22.16
CA ASN A 40 39.30 36.95 -21.12
C ASN A 40 38.66 36.72 -19.74
N ALA A 41 37.82 35.69 -19.57
CA ALA A 41 37.15 35.39 -18.32
C ALA A 41 37.21 33.90 -17.98
N ALA A 42 37.40 33.60 -16.70
CA ALA A 42 37.28 32.26 -16.16
C ALA A 42 36.29 32.30 -15.01
N PHE A 43 35.33 31.38 -15.00
CA PHE A 43 34.29 31.30 -13.98
C PHE A 43 33.97 29.84 -13.65
N THR A 44 33.36 29.61 -12.49
CA THR A 44 32.92 28.28 -12.06
C THR A 44 31.43 28.09 -12.35
N LYS A 45 31.03 26.95 -12.88
CA LYS A 45 29.63 26.53 -13.07
C LYS A 45 29.36 25.33 -12.18
N VAL A 46 28.23 25.32 -11.47
CA VAL A 46 27.80 24.16 -10.70
C VAL A 46 27.49 23.00 -11.65
N LEU A 47 28.01 21.81 -11.34
CA LEU A 47 27.66 20.60 -12.10
C LEU A 47 26.24 20.17 -11.70
N ASP A 48 25.32 20.14 -12.66
CA ASP A 48 23.91 19.74 -12.49
C ASP A 48 23.71 18.25 -12.16
N ALA A 49 24.80 17.47 -12.05
CA ALA A 49 24.77 16.03 -11.74
C ALA A 49 24.15 15.67 -10.37
N LEU A 50 23.94 16.66 -9.50
CA LEU A 50 23.18 16.51 -8.25
C LEU A 50 21.66 16.50 -8.48
N GLN A 51 21.16 17.16 -9.53
CA GLN A 51 19.74 17.26 -9.79
C GLN A 51 19.17 15.91 -10.27
N GLU A 52 19.89 15.23 -11.17
CA GLU A 52 19.51 13.91 -11.69
C GLU A 52 19.49 12.82 -10.59
N ARG A 53 20.46 12.85 -9.66
CA ARG A 53 20.47 11.94 -8.51
C ARG A 53 19.36 12.25 -7.52
N THR A 54 19.01 13.52 -7.33
CA THR A 54 17.95 13.93 -6.41
C THR A 54 16.58 13.53 -6.94
N GLU A 55 16.37 13.64 -8.25
CA GLU A 55 15.14 13.17 -8.93
C GLU A 55 14.99 11.64 -8.83
N GLN A 56 16.05 10.88 -9.09
CA GLN A 56 16.04 9.41 -8.93
C GLN A 56 15.77 8.99 -7.48
N ILE A 57 16.42 9.63 -6.50
CA ILE A 57 16.18 9.36 -5.08
C ILE A 57 14.72 9.69 -4.70
N SER A 58 14.15 10.78 -5.23
CA SER A 58 12.77 11.16 -4.94
C SER A 58 11.76 10.13 -5.48
N ALA A 59 12.00 9.59 -6.68
CA ALA A 59 11.18 8.54 -7.27
C ALA A 59 11.29 7.23 -6.48
N ASP A 60 12.48 6.86 -6.04
CA ASP A 60 12.70 5.67 -5.22
C ASP A 60 12.04 5.77 -3.84
N VAL A 61 12.12 6.93 -3.19
CA VAL A 61 11.41 7.20 -1.93
C VAL A 61 9.91 7.05 -2.14
N ARG A 62 9.36 7.65 -3.20
CA ARG A 62 7.93 7.54 -3.51
C ARG A 62 7.50 6.09 -3.74
N ARG A 63 8.32 5.31 -4.44
CA ARG A 63 8.08 3.89 -4.67
C ARG A 63 8.10 3.09 -3.37
N LEU A 64 9.02 3.39 -2.45
CA LEU A 64 9.11 2.73 -1.14
C LEU A 64 7.90 3.06 -0.26
N GLU A 65 7.43 4.32 -0.28
CA GLU A 65 6.22 4.74 0.43
C GLU A 65 5.00 3.91 -0.01
N LEU A 66 4.77 3.79 -1.32
CA LEU A 66 3.65 3.02 -1.86
C LEU A 66 3.74 1.53 -1.51
N LYS A 67 4.95 0.95 -1.54
CA LYS A 67 5.17 -0.44 -1.10
C LYS A 67 4.88 -0.63 0.38
N ASN A 68 5.27 0.32 1.23
CA ASN A 68 4.98 0.29 2.66
C ASN A 68 3.47 0.39 2.92
N GLU A 69 2.78 1.26 2.18
CA GLU A 69 1.33 1.38 2.25
C GLU A 69 0.63 0.08 1.86
N LEU A 70 1.09 -0.60 0.80
CA LEU A 70 0.58 -1.90 0.40
C LEU A 70 0.78 -2.96 1.49
N LEU A 71 1.96 -3.04 2.11
CA LEU A 71 2.22 -3.96 3.22
C LEU A 71 1.32 -3.68 4.43
N THR A 72 1.10 -2.41 4.73
CA THR A 72 0.22 -2.00 5.83
C THR A 72 -1.23 -2.39 5.52
N LEU A 73 -1.67 -2.19 4.28
CA LEU A 73 -2.99 -2.61 3.81
C LEU A 73 -3.18 -4.13 3.93
N GLU A 74 -2.19 -4.91 3.51
CA GLU A 74 -2.21 -6.37 3.64
C GLU A 74 -2.29 -6.82 5.10
N HIS A 75 -1.46 -6.23 5.97
CA HIS A 75 -1.48 -6.55 7.39
C HIS A 75 -2.79 -6.16 8.08
N ASN A 76 -3.43 -5.06 7.65
CA ASN A 76 -4.75 -4.66 8.15
C ASN A 76 -5.84 -5.61 7.67
N TRP A 77 -5.79 -6.02 6.41
CA TRP A 77 -6.72 -6.98 5.84
C TRP A 77 -6.64 -8.34 6.54
N ASP A 78 -5.44 -8.85 6.84
CA ASP A 78 -5.30 -10.10 7.57
C ASP A 78 -6.04 -10.04 8.92
N ARG A 79 -5.81 -8.97 9.69
CA ARG A 79 -6.48 -8.75 10.99
C ARG A 79 -7.98 -8.54 10.87
N GLU A 80 -8.46 -7.80 9.87
CA GLU A 80 -9.89 -7.57 9.64
C GLU A 80 -10.60 -8.84 9.17
N SER A 81 -9.99 -9.57 8.23
CA SER A 81 -10.53 -10.81 7.69
C SER A 81 -10.65 -11.89 8.76
N GLU A 82 -9.68 -12.02 9.67
CA GLU A 82 -9.75 -12.93 10.81
C GLU A 82 -10.92 -12.61 11.75
N ARG A 83 -11.22 -11.33 11.97
CA ARG A 83 -12.36 -10.90 12.82
C ARG A 83 -13.72 -11.20 12.18
N LEU A 84 -13.79 -11.16 10.85
CA LEU A 84 -15.02 -11.38 10.10
C LEU A 84 -15.26 -12.87 9.78
N LYS A 85 -14.22 -13.71 9.85
CA LYS A 85 -14.36 -15.17 9.71
C LYS A 85 -15.15 -15.75 10.88
N LEU A 86 -16.07 -16.67 10.57
CA LEU A 86 -16.86 -17.35 11.58
C LEU A 86 -16.06 -18.51 12.17
N ARG A 87 -16.17 -18.71 13.48
CA ARG A 87 -15.52 -19.83 14.19
C ARG A 87 -16.47 -21.01 14.30
N ASN A 88 -16.01 -22.18 13.89
CA ASN A 88 -16.75 -23.42 14.07
C ASN A 88 -16.57 -23.96 15.50
N LYS A 89 -17.38 -24.98 15.88
CA LYS A 89 -17.29 -25.65 17.18
C LYS A 89 -15.95 -26.38 17.44
N HIS A 90 -15.16 -26.64 16.39
CA HIS A 90 -13.88 -27.33 16.45
C HIS A 90 -12.67 -26.38 16.43
N GLY A 91 -12.88 -25.07 16.58
CA GLY A 91 -11.81 -24.07 16.59
C GLY A 91 -11.29 -23.65 15.22
N GLY A 92 -11.78 -24.27 14.13
CA GLY A 92 -11.47 -23.85 12.76
C GLY A 92 -12.24 -22.58 12.38
N THR A 93 -11.58 -21.71 11.62
CA THR A 93 -12.19 -20.54 10.99
C THR A 93 -12.60 -20.89 9.56
N TYR A 94 -13.76 -20.43 9.12
CA TYR A 94 -14.20 -20.58 7.74
C TYR A 94 -14.65 -19.24 7.18
N GLU A 95 -14.50 -19.08 5.87
CA GLU A 95 -14.98 -17.90 5.17
C GLU A 95 -16.50 -17.95 5.07
N PRO A 96 -17.21 -16.93 5.59
CA PRO A 96 -18.66 -16.92 5.56
C PRO A 96 -19.13 -16.80 4.10
N SER A 97 -19.79 -17.84 3.59
CA SER A 97 -20.31 -17.85 2.22
C SER A 97 -21.82 -17.65 2.21
N ALA A 98 -22.29 -16.82 1.27
CA ALA A 98 -23.72 -16.58 1.09
C ALA A 98 -24.48 -17.87 0.71
N ALA A 99 -23.86 -18.75 -0.07
CA ALA A 99 -24.45 -20.03 -0.47
C ALA A 99 -24.73 -20.95 0.74
N LEU A 100 -23.80 -21.04 1.69
CA LEU A 100 -24.00 -21.82 2.92
C LEU A 100 -25.15 -21.23 3.74
N ALA A 101 -25.23 -19.91 3.86
CA ALA A 101 -26.26 -19.26 4.64
C ALA A 101 -27.67 -19.49 4.05
N VAL A 102 -27.83 -19.39 2.72
CA VAL A 102 -29.09 -19.73 2.02
C VAL A 102 -29.45 -21.21 2.23
N PHE A 103 -28.46 -22.11 2.17
CA PHE A 103 -28.68 -23.53 2.43
C PHE A 103 -29.18 -23.79 3.86
N VAL A 104 -28.58 -23.15 4.87
CA VAL A 104 -29.01 -23.26 6.28
C VAL A 104 -30.46 -22.79 6.46
N ILE A 105 -30.85 -21.68 5.79
CA ILE A 105 -32.23 -21.19 5.81
C ILE A 105 -33.18 -22.24 5.21
N ALA A 106 -32.86 -22.76 4.02
CA ALA A 106 -33.68 -23.75 3.33
C ALA A 106 -33.87 -25.01 4.17
N VAL A 107 -32.79 -25.53 4.77
CA VAL A 107 -32.84 -26.70 5.67
C VAL A 107 -33.66 -26.40 6.91
N GLY A 108 -33.52 -25.22 7.51
CA GLY A 108 -34.31 -24.80 8.67
C GLY A 108 -35.81 -24.76 8.38
N ILE A 109 -36.20 -24.28 7.19
CA ILE A 109 -37.60 -24.27 6.75
C ILE A 109 -38.12 -25.70 6.57
N VAL A 110 -37.38 -26.55 5.84
CA VAL A 110 -37.77 -27.95 5.60
C VAL A 110 -37.90 -28.72 6.92
N MET A 111 -36.93 -28.56 7.82
CA MET A 111 -36.95 -29.24 9.12
C MET A 111 -38.10 -28.70 10.00
N GLY A 112 -38.34 -27.39 9.99
CA GLY A 112 -39.44 -26.77 10.73
C GLY A 112 -40.82 -27.27 10.27
N VAL A 113 -41.04 -27.37 8.96
CA VAL A 113 -42.28 -27.94 8.40
C VAL A 113 -42.41 -29.41 8.81
N GLY A 114 -41.36 -30.22 8.64
CA GLY A 114 -41.38 -31.64 9.01
C GLY A 114 -41.65 -31.88 10.50
N MET A 115 -40.95 -31.17 11.39
CA MET A 115 -41.20 -31.31 12.84
C MET A 115 -42.60 -30.83 13.23
N GLY A 116 -43.10 -29.80 12.56
CA GLY A 116 -44.46 -29.29 12.74
C GLY A 116 -45.54 -30.30 12.36
N THR A 117 -45.32 -31.08 11.30
CA THR A 117 -46.28 -32.09 10.83
C THR A 117 -46.19 -33.40 11.59
N TYR A 118 -44.99 -33.87 11.95
CA TYR A 118 -44.79 -35.21 12.51
C TYR A 118 -44.71 -35.28 14.04
N PHE A 119 -44.30 -34.20 14.72
CA PHE A 119 -44.12 -34.18 16.17
C PHE A 119 -45.12 -33.26 16.86
N SER A 120 -45.02 -31.96 16.58
CA SER A 120 -45.88 -30.94 17.17
C SER A 120 -45.69 -29.60 16.45
N PRO A 121 -46.78 -28.84 16.20
CA PRO A 121 -46.71 -27.51 15.59
C PRO A 121 -45.78 -26.54 16.32
N LEU A 122 -45.70 -26.62 17.65
CA LEU A 122 -44.87 -25.73 18.46
C LEU A 122 -43.37 -25.96 18.17
N PHE A 123 -42.95 -27.22 18.09
CA PHE A 123 -41.57 -27.58 17.77
C PHE A 123 -41.20 -27.19 16.34
N GLY A 124 -42.11 -27.37 15.38
CA GLY A 124 -41.92 -26.94 14.01
C GLY A 124 -41.71 -25.42 13.88
N PHE A 125 -42.56 -24.63 14.57
CA PHE A 125 -42.41 -23.17 14.60
C PHE A 125 -41.07 -22.74 15.20
N LEU A 126 -40.67 -23.34 16.32
CA LEU A 126 -39.42 -23.00 17.01
C LEU A 126 -38.19 -23.33 16.14
N ALA A 127 -38.17 -24.50 15.51
CA ALA A 127 -37.11 -24.88 14.57
C ALA A 127 -37.03 -23.94 13.36
N LEU A 128 -38.18 -23.52 12.81
CA LEU A 128 -38.23 -22.58 11.70
C LEU A 128 -37.66 -21.21 12.09
N VAL A 129 -38.08 -20.66 13.24
CA VAL A 129 -37.56 -19.37 13.74
C VAL A 129 -36.06 -19.45 13.98
N VAL A 130 -35.57 -20.49 14.65
CA VAL A 130 -34.14 -20.65 14.94
C VAL A 130 -33.34 -20.82 13.65
N GLY A 131 -33.80 -21.65 12.71
CA GLY A 131 -33.12 -21.88 11.43
C GLY A 131 -33.01 -20.61 10.59
N VAL A 132 -34.12 -19.86 10.45
CA VAL A 132 -34.16 -18.60 9.70
C VAL A 132 -33.27 -17.55 10.38
N ALA A 133 -33.39 -17.36 11.70
CA ALA A 133 -32.59 -16.37 12.43
C ALA A 133 -31.08 -16.67 12.33
N SER A 134 -30.69 -17.94 12.47
CA SER A 134 -29.31 -18.40 12.33
C SER A 134 -28.76 -18.13 10.93
N GLY A 135 -29.58 -18.40 9.89
CA GLY A 135 -29.22 -18.15 8.51
C GLY A 135 -29.10 -16.67 8.16
N ILE A 136 -29.99 -15.81 8.67
CA ILE A 136 -29.89 -14.35 8.51
C ILE A 136 -28.59 -13.83 9.13
N HIS A 137 -28.24 -14.28 10.32
CA HIS A 137 -26.98 -13.89 10.97
C HIS A 137 -25.76 -14.28 10.13
N GLN A 138 -25.75 -15.48 9.53
CA GLN A 138 -24.68 -15.89 8.61
C GLN A 138 -24.64 -15.07 7.32
N LEU A 139 -25.80 -14.72 6.73
CA LEU A 139 -25.88 -13.86 5.56
C LEU A 139 -25.30 -12.47 5.83
N MET A 140 -25.62 -11.88 6.98
CA MET A 140 -25.06 -10.59 7.38
C MET A 140 -23.54 -10.66 7.51
N ALA A 141 -23.01 -11.68 8.18
CA ALA A 141 -21.56 -11.88 8.30
C ALA A 141 -20.89 -12.08 6.92
N ALA A 142 -21.48 -12.87 6.03
CA ALA A 142 -20.98 -13.08 4.67
C ALA A 142 -20.96 -11.77 3.86
N SER A 143 -22.03 -10.97 3.94
CA SER A 143 -22.11 -9.69 3.24
C SER A 143 -21.09 -8.67 3.75
N ALA A 144 -20.83 -8.65 5.07
CA ALA A 144 -19.82 -7.80 5.67
C ALA A 144 -18.41 -8.19 5.21
N PHE A 145 -18.12 -9.50 5.17
CA PHE A 145 -16.85 -10.02 4.68
C PHE A 145 -16.63 -9.69 3.19
N ASP A 146 -17.63 -9.93 2.34
CA ASP A 146 -17.54 -9.64 0.91
C ASP A 146 -17.36 -8.14 0.64
N ALA A 147 -18.10 -7.28 1.35
CA ALA A 147 -17.94 -5.84 1.26
C ALA A 147 -16.54 -5.37 1.69
N ALA A 148 -16.01 -5.91 2.79
CA ALA A 148 -14.65 -5.62 3.25
C ALA A 148 -13.60 -6.10 2.24
N SER A 149 -13.75 -7.32 1.71
CA SER A 149 -12.84 -7.90 0.72
C SER A 149 -12.80 -7.07 -0.56
N LYS A 150 -13.96 -6.64 -1.07
CA LYS A 150 -14.04 -5.77 -2.25
C LYS A 150 -13.29 -4.46 -2.04
N ARG A 151 -13.44 -3.81 -0.89
CA ARG A 151 -12.70 -2.57 -0.57
C ARG A 151 -11.19 -2.80 -0.53
N TYR A 152 -10.75 -3.89 0.09
CA TYR A 152 -9.34 -4.29 0.11
C TYR A 152 -8.80 -4.51 -1.30
N GLN A 153 -9.49 -5.29 -2.14
CA GLN A 153 -9.07 -5.59 -3.51
C GLN A 153 -9.00 -4.32 -4.38
N GLN A 154 -9.98 -3.42 -4.25
CA GLN A 154 -9.97 -2.13 -4.96
C GLN A 154 -8.76 -1.28 -4.55
N ARG A 155 -8.48 -1.15 -3.25
CA ARG A 155 -7.33 -0.35 -2.77
C ARG A 155 -6.00 -0.99 -3.17
N LYS A 156 -5.91 -2.31 -3.12
CA LYS A 156 -4.73 -3.06 -3.58
C LYS A 156 -4.44 -2.80 -5.05
N GLN A 157 -5.46 -2.88 -5.91
CA GLN A 157 -5.32 -2.61 -7.34
C GLN A 157 -4.91 -1.16 -7.60
N GLN A 158 -5.44 -0.20 -6.84
CA GLN A 158 -5.03 1.21 -6.96
C GLN A 158 -3.54 1.39 -6.64
N LEU A 159 -3.08 0.90 -5.49
CA LEU A 159 -1.67 1.01 -5.09
C LEU A 159 -0.73 0.31 -6.08
N GLN A 160 -1.14 -0.85 -6.62
CA GLN A 160 -0.36 -1.55 -7.64
C GLN A 160 -0.25 -0.75 -8.95
N ARG A 161 -1.32 -0.05 -9.36
CA ARG A 161 -1.25 0.84 -10.54
C ARG A 161 -0.30 2.00 -10.31
N GLU A 162 -0.40 2.67 -9.16
CA GLU A 162 0.49 3.79 -8.80
C GLU A 162 1.97 3.35 -8.75
N ILE A 163 2.27 2.13 -8.28
CA ILE A 163 3.64 1.58 -8.31
C ILE A 163 4.12 1.29 -9.73
N ASN A 164 3.24 0.77 -10.59
CA ASN A 164 3.58 0.45 -11.97
C ASN A 164 3.79 1.71 -12.84
N GLU A 165 3.08 2.80 -12.55
CA GLU A 165 3.28 4.09 -13.23
C GLU A 165 4.63 4.75 -12.89
N LEU A 166 5.25 4.36 -11.78
CA LEU A 166 6.58 4.84 -11.35
C LEU A 166 7.74 3.94 -11.80
N THR A 167 7.46 2.85 -12.53
CA THR A 167 8.47 1.90 -13.03
C THR A 167 8.67 2.08 -14.53
#